data_AF-A0AAW2TNA6-F1
#
_entry.id   AF-A0AAW2TNA6-F1
#
_cell.length_a   1.000
_cell.length_b   1.000
_cell.length_c   1.000
_cell.angle_alpha   90.00
_cell.angle_beta   90.00
_cell.angle_gamma   90.00
#
_symmetry.space_group_name_H-M   'P 1'
#
loop_
_entity.id
_entity.type
_entity.pdbx_description
1 polymer ?
#
loop_
_entity_poly.entity_id
_entity_poly.type
_entity_poly.pdbx_seq_one_letter_code
_entity_poly.pdbx_strand_id
1 'polypeptide(L)'
;MADELPLNCRTPAIAEYDGTTDPMEHLSRYENAALLHRYTDRIKCRVFVTTFARAAQQWFNQLPVGTIGNFQEFCSLFLHQFASSRKLQKTELSLFAVRQKDDEPLKEYVQRFNAAALEVPVATQEVKASAFSQGLLDGDFFKSLAKKPVISLTPFWPEQKYINMEEAQAAKKETRGRSVRRSRRRTLQETSCRP
;
A
#
# COMPACT_ATOMS: atom_id res chain seq x y z
N MET A 1 38.69 -17.57 21.77
CA MET A 1 38.06 -18.87 21.45
C MET A 1 36.91 -18.62 20.51
N ALA A 2 36.88 -19.27 19.35
CA ALA A 2 35.82 -19.11 18.37
C ALA A 2 34.64 -20.01 18.77
N ASP A 3 33.54 -19.44 19.28
CA ASP A 3 32.27 -20.17 19.29
C ASP A 3 31.83 -20.40 17.84
N GLU A 4 31.94 -21.65 17.44
CA GLU A 4 31.26 -22.20 16.28
C GLU A 4 29.76 -21.93 16.42
N LEU A 5 29.16 -21.48 15.31
CA LEU A 5 27.71 -21.40 15.21
C LEU A 5 27.14 -22.81 15.44
N PRO A 6 26.12 -23.00 16.28
CA PRO A 6 25.41 -24.26 16.27
C PRO A 6 24.94 -24.51 14.83
N LEU A 7 25.32 -25.67 14.27
CA LEU A 7 25.04 -26.12 12.90
C LEU A 7 23.54 -26.10 12.53
N ASN A 8 22.67 -25.78 13.49
CA ASN A 8 21.21 -25.74 13.38
C ASN A 8 20.62 -24.32 13.45
N CYS A 9 21.42 -23.25 13.29
CA CYS A 9 20.88 -21.89 13.13
C CYS A 9 20.04 -21.82 11.85
N ARG A 10 18.73 -22.00 11.97
CA ARG A 10 17.77 -21.97 10.88
C ARG A 10 17.71 -20.58 10.26
N THR A 11 18.37 -20.36 9.14
CA THR A 11 18.28 -19.08 8.42
C THR A 11 16.81 -18.69 8.25
N PRO A 12 16.42 -17.48 8.66
CA PRO A 12 15.05 -17.02 8.52
C PRO A 12 14.70 -16.99 7.03
N ALA A 13 13.54 -17.53 6.68
CA ALA A 13 13.02 -17.51 5.31
C ALA A 13 12.50 -16.10 4.99
N ILE A 14 13.41 -15.12 4.90
CA ILE A 14 13.11 -13.76 4.45
C ILE A 14 13.78 -13.50 3.10
N ALA A 15 13.20 -12.58 2.33
CA ALA A 15 13.78 -12.15 1.07
C ALA A 15 15.15 -11.48 1.29
N GLU A 16 16.08 -11.68 0.36
CA GLU A 16 17.37 -11.01 0.39
C GLU A 16 17.21 -9.50 0.18
N TYR A 17 18.06 -8.73 0.85
CA TYR A 17 18.13 -7.28 0.75
C TYR A 17 19.27 -6.89 -0.18
N ASP A 18 18.94 -6.35 -1.35
CA ASP A 18 19.92 -5.95 -2.36
C ASP A 18 20.34 -4.48 -2.30
N GLY A 19 19.77 -3.72 -1.36
CA GLY A 19 19.99 -2.28 -1.19
C GLY A 19 18.92 -1.38 -1.83
N THR A 20 17.92 -1.93 -2.52
CA THR A 20 16.92 -1.13 -3.26
C THR A 20 15.58 -0.98 -2.56
N THR A 21 15.22 -1.92 -1.68
CA THR A 21 13.96 -1.90 -0.93
C THR A 21 14.08 -1.11 0.36
N ASP A 22 12.96 -0.88 1.04
CA ASP A 22 12.94 -0.14 2.30
C ASP A 22 13.74 -0.90 3.39
N PRO A 23 14.80 -0.31 3.96
CA PRO A 23 15.63 -0.97 4.96
C PRO A 23 14.90 -1.15 6.30
N MET A 24 13.96 -0.28 6.68
CA MET A 24 13.17 -0.49 7.90
C MET A 24 12.21 -1.66 7.74
N GLU A 25 11.59 -1.82 6.57
CA GLU A 25 10.71 -2.96 6.26
C GLU A 25 11.49 -4.28 6.30
N HIS A 26 12.69 -4.31 5.71
CA HIS A 26 13.59 -5.48 5.80
C HIS A 26 14.00 -5.79 7.23
N LEU A 27 14.43 -4.77 7.98
CA LEU A 27 14.83 -4.93 9.38
C LEU A 27 13.68 -5.46 10.24
N SER A 28 12.47 -4.93 10.08
CA SER A 28 11.29 -5.40 10.83
C SER A 28 10.96 -6.87 10.54
N ARG A 29 11.02 -7.30 9.27
CA ARG A 29 10.84 -8.72 8.90
C ARG A 29 11.89 -9.60 9.56
N TYR A 30 13.14 -9.15 9.53
CA TYR A 30 14.25 -9.86 10.14
C TYR A 30 14.10 -9.98 11.66
N GLU A 31 13.77 -8.89 12.36
CA GLU A 31 13.57 -8.88 13.81
C GLU A 31 12.44 -9.81 14.24
N ASN A 32 11.33 -9.83 13.49
CA ASN A 32 10.23 -10.77 13.73
C ASN A 32 10.69 -12.22 13.58
N ALA A 33 11.47 -12.54 12.54
CA ALA A 33 11.99 -13.89 12.35
C ALA A 33 13.02 -14.27 13.44
N ALA A 34 13.91 -13.34 13.80
CA ALA A 34 14.88 -13.52 14.86
C ALA A 34 14.23 -13.75 16.23
N LEU A 35 13.10 -13.09 16.50
CA LEU A 35 12.29 -13.29 17.69
C LEU A 35 11.71 -14.72 17.74
N LEU A 36 11.13 -15.19 16.63
CA LEU A 36 10.58 -16.55 16.52
C LEU A 36 11.64 -17.63 16.74
N HIS A 37 12.86 -17.41 16.25
CA HIS A 37 13.99 -18.31 16.45
C HIS A 37 14.76 -18.07 17.76
N ARG A 38 14.35 -17.09 18.57
CA ARG A 38 14.95 -16.72 19.87
C ARG A 38 16.45 -16.43 19.79
N TYR A 39 16.86 -15.68 18.77
CA TYR A 39 18.27 -15.35 18.56
C TYR A 39 18.84 -14.43 19.63
N THR A 40 20.05 -14.77 20.10
CA THR A 40 20.90 -13.86 20.86
C THR A 40 21.46 -12.80 19.92
N ASP A 41 21.85 -11.63 20.43
CA ASP A 41 22.37 -10.54 19.61
C ASP A 41 23.54 -10.94 18.70
N ARG A 42 24.43 -11.81 19.19
CA ARG A 42 25.54 -12.32 18.38
C ARG A 42 25.07 -13.19 17.21
N ILE A 43 24.02 -14.00 17.42
CA ILE A 43 23.39 -14.78 16.34
C ILE A 43 22.66 -13.83 15.39
N LYS A 44 21.95 -12.82 15.91
CA LYS A 44 21.28 -11.82 15.09
C LYS A 44 22.25 -11.12 14.14
N CYS A 45 23.43 -10.70 14.58
CA CYS A 45 24.40 -10.09 13.66
C CYS A 45 24.84 -11.07 12.57
N ARG A 46 25.22 -12.31 12.95
CA ARG A 46 25.71 -13.31 11.99
C ARG A 46 24.66 -13.69 10.95
N VAL A 47 23.42 -13.89 11.38
CA VAL A 47 22.32 -14.29 10.49
C VAL A 47 21.79 -13.11 9.67
N PHE A 48 21.88 -11.88 10.16
CA PHE A 48 21.43 -10.71 9.38
C PHE A 48 22.26 -10.53 8.10
N VAL A 49 23.57 -10.76 8.18
CA VAL A 49 24.48 -10.71 7.03
C VAL A 49 24.09 -11.72 5.95
N THR A 50 23.56 -12.89 6.33
CA THR A 50 23.13 -13.91 5.34
C THR A 50 21.91 -13.49 4.54
N THR A 51 21.26 -12.38 4.93
CA THR A 51 20.10 -11.81 4.22
C THR A 51 20.51 -10.72 3.24
N PHE A 52 21.80 -10.37 3.15
CA PHE A 52 22.28 -9.33 2.24
C PHE A 52 22.69 -9.91 0.89
N ALA A 53 22.35 -9.16 -0.16
CA ALA A 53 22.77 -9.41 -1.52
C ALA A 53 23.37 -8.13 -2.14
N ARG A 54 24.14 -8.30 -3.22
CA ARG A 54 24.58 -7.21 -4.11
C ARG A 54 25.18 -6.02 -3.33
N ALA A 55 24.56 -4.84 -3.41
CA ALA A 55 25.10 -3.62 -2.80
C ALA A 55 25.17 -3.72 -1.26
N ALA A 56 24.23 -4.41 -0.62
CA ALA A 56 24.25 -4.64 0.83
C ALA A 56 25.40 -5.55 1.26
N GLN A 57 25.67 -6.61 0.49
CA GLN A 57 26.79 -7.50 0.77
C GLN A 57 28.13 -6.80 0.54
N GLN A 58 28.24 -6.00 -0.54
CA GLN A 58 29.44 -5.21 -0.82
C GLN A 58 29.73 -4.20 0.29
N TRP A 59 28.71 -3.49 0.76
CA TRP A 59 28.84 -2.56 1.88
C TRP A 59 29.34 -3.26 3.15
N PHE A 60 28.73 -4.39 3.53
CA PHE A 60 29.15 -5.13 4.72
C PHE A 60 30.62 -5.57 4.64
N ASN A 61 31.07 -6.04 3.47
CA ASN A 61 32.45 -6.47 3.26
C ASN A 61 33.47 -5.32 3.34
N GLN A 62 33.04 -4.06 3.23
CA GLN A 62 33.89 -2.88 3.34
C GLN A 62 33.98 -2.35 4.78
N LEU A 63 33.18 -2.87 5.71
CA LEU A 63 33.23 -2.45 7.11
C LEU A 63 34.52 -2.94 7.77
N PRO A 64 35.22 -2.09 8.55
CA PRO A 64 36.37 -2.53 9.34
C PRO A 64 35.99 -3.63 10.35
N VAL A 65 36.94 -4.51 10.61
CA VAL A 65 36.77 -5.54 11.65
C VAL A 65 36.59 -4.87 13.00
N GLY A 66 35.58 -5.30 13.76
CA GLY A 66 35.28 -4.75 15.09
C GLY A 66 34.37 -3.51 15.08
N THR A 67 33.88 -3.07 13.91
CA THR A 67 32.92 -1.96 13.83
C THR A 67 31.55 -2.28 14.43
N ILE A 68 31.15 -3.55 14.49
CA ILE A 68 29.85 -3.99 15.01
C ILE A 68 30.06 -4.68 16.36
N GLY A 69 29.71 -4.01 17.46
CA GLY A 69 29.79 -4.57 18.82
C GLY A 69 28.54 -5.34 19.23
N ASN A 70 27.36 -4.93 18.77
CA ASN A 70 26.08 -5.57 19.07
C ASN A 70 25.08 -5.39 17.91
N PHE A 71 23.90 -6.00 18.05
CA PHE A 71 22.90 -5.95 16.98
C PHE A 71 22.32 -4.55 16.78
N GLN A 72 22.14 -3.77 17.85
CA GLN A 72 21.61 -2.41 17.76
C GLN A 72 22.55 -1.46 16.98
N GLU A 73 23.86 -1.55 17.22
CA GLU A 73 24.88 -0.83 16.44
C GLU A 73 24.84 -1.23 14.97
N PHE A 74 24.68 -2.52 14.69
CA PHE A 74 24.57 -3.00 13.31
C PHE A 74 23.34 -2.42 12.61
N CYS A 75 22.18 -2.43 13.26
CA CYS A 75 20.95 -1.84 12.73
C CYS A 75 21.13 -0.34 12.44
N SER A 76 21.78 0.40 13.34
CA SER A 76 22.06 1.82 13.15
C SER A 76 22.92 2.08 11.90
N LEU A 77 24.02 1.34 11.75
CA LEU A 77 24.90 1.44 10.58
C LEU A 77 24.19 1.07 9.28
N PHE A 78 23.39 0.01 9.30
CA PHE A 78 22.60 -0.45 8.17
C PHE A 78 21.57 0.62 7.74
N LEU A 79 20.79 1.12 8.69
CA LEU A 79 19.77 2.15 8.43
C LEU A 79 20.40 3.47 7.98
N HIS A 80 21.60 3.79 8.45
CA HIS A 80 22.37 4.96 8.00
C HIS A 80 22.85 4.78 6.57
N GLN A 81 23.45 3.63 6.24
CA GLN A 81 23.95 3.33 4.90
C GLN A 81 22.85 3.39 3.84
N PHE A 82 21.72 2.75 4.10
CA PHE A 82 20.62 2.63 3.13
C PHE A 82 19.53 3.68 3.34
N ALA A 83 19.86 4.81 3.98
CA ALA A 83 18.90 5.88 4.25
C ALA A 83 18.21 6.42 2.98
N SER A 84 18.92 6.45 1.84
CA SER A 84 18.37 6.85 0.55
C SER A 84 17.35 5.87 -0.04
N SER A 85 17.40 4.60 0.34
CA SER A 85 16.48 3.54 -0.12
C SER A 85 15.23 3.44 0.76
N ARG A 86 15.12 4.26 1.81
CA ARG A 86 13.90 4.35 2.62
C ARG A 86 12.74 4.79 1.73
N LYS A 87 11.64 4.03 1.77
CA LYS A 87 10.39 4.52 1.20
C LYS A 87 10.04 5.78 1.95
N LEU A 88 9.80 6.85 1.21
CA LEU A 88 9.30 8.08 1.80
C LEU A 88 8.00 7.74 2.52
N GLN A 89 8.00 7.87 3.85
CA GLN A 89 6.80 7.67 4.65
C GLN A 89 5.74 8.62 4.10
N LYS A 90 4.63 8.04 3.63
CA LYS A 90 3.52 8.85 3.13
C LYS A 90 2.98 9.68 4.29
N THR A 91 2.93 10.99 4.10
CA THR A 91 2.46 11.93 5.11
C THR A 91 0.94 12.00 5.10
N GLU A 92 0.33 12.56 6.13
CA GLU A 92 -1.11 12.85 6.14
C GLU A 92 -1.54 13.68 4.93
N LEU A 93 -0.69 14.62 4.49
CA LEU A 93 -0.91 15.43 3.28
C LEU A 93 -1.05 14.59 2.01
N SER A 94 -0.40 13.43 1.94
CA SER A 94 -0.50 12.54 0.78
C SER A 94 -1.90 11.95 0.60
N LEU A 95 -2.71 11.84 1.68
CA LEU A 95 -4.10 11.39 1.58
C LEU A 95 -4.97 12.40 0.85
N PHE A 96 -4.71 13.71 1.02
CA PHE A 96 -5.44 14.77 0.32
C PHE A 96 -5.14 14.83 -1.18
N ALA A 97 -4.04 14.21 -1.62
CA ALA A 97 -3.74 14.06 -3.04
C ALA A 97 -4.55 12.94 -3.70
N VAL A 98 -5.19 12.05 -2.92
CA VAL A 98 -6.03 10.98 -3.44
C VAL A 98 -7.41 11.56 -3.78
N ARG A 99 -7.60 11.94 -5.05
CA ARG A 99 -8.88 12.43 -5.57
C ARG A 99 -9.56 11.37 -6.44
N GLN A 100 -10.89 11.36 -6.39
CA GLN A 100 -11.74 10.63 -7.32
C GLN A 100 -11.63 11.31 -8.69
N LYS A 101 -11.39 10.52 -9.74
CA LYS A 101 -11.30 11.04 -11.12
C LYS A 101 -12.70 11.11 -11.74
N ASP A 102 -12.89 12.01 -12.71
CA ASP A 102 -14.18 12.27 -13.38
C ASP A 102 -14.85 11.00 -13.95
N ASP A 103 -14.05 10.04 -14.40
CA ASP A 103 -14.47 8.78 -15.01
C ASP A 103 -14.39 7.57 -14.05
N GLU A 104 -14.04 7.81 -12.80
CA GLU A 104 -13.81 6.75 -11.82
C GLU A 104 -15.06 6.49 -10.96
N PRO A 105 -15.57 5.24 -10.95
CA PRO A 105 -16.70 4.87 -10.11
C PRO A 105 -16.33 4.95 -8.62
N LEU A 106 -17.32 5.26 -7.77
CA LEU A 106 -17.09 5.47 -6.33
C LEU A 106 -16.36 4.30 -5.66
N LYS A 107 -16.66 3.07 -6.09
CA LYS A 107 -16.05 1.84 -5.59
C LYS A 107 -14.54 1.80 -5.79
N GLU A 108 -14.06 2.19 -6.96
CA GLU A 108 -12.62 2.19 -7.28
C GLU A 108 -11.91 3.27 -6.48
N TYR A 109 -12.53 4.45 -6.35
CA TYR A 109 -12.01 5.51 -5.49
C TYR A 109 -11.87 5.06 -4.04
N VAL A 110 -12.93 4.47 -3.46
CA VAL A 110 -12.92 3.95 -2.09
C VAL A 110 -11.79 2.93 -1.90
N GLN A 111 -11.62 2.00 -2.85
CA GLN A 111 -10.53 1.02 -2.80
C GLN A 111 -9.15 1.67 -2.82
N ARG A 112 -8.91 2.64 -3.72
CA ARG A 112 -7.64 3.36 -3.78
C ARG A 112 -7.37 4.18 -2.53
N PHE A 113 -8.39 4.87 -2.01
CA PHE A 113 -8.26 5.66 -0.80
C PHE A 113 -7.95 4.77 0.41
N ASN A 114 -8.66 3.66 0.58
CA ASN A 114 -8.40 2.71 1.67
C ASN A 114 -6.98 2.13 1.59
N ALA A 115 -6.50 1.78 0.39
CA ALA A 115 -5.12 1.34 0.20
C ALA A 115 -4.10 2.43 0.61
N ALA A 116 -4.32 3.69 0.20
CA ALA A 116 -3.45 4.80 0.61
C ALA A 116 -3.51 5.08 2.12
N ALA A 117 -4.68 4.95 2.74
CA ALA A 117 -4.89 5.16 4.17
C ALA A 117 -4.21 4.10 5.07
N LEU A 118 -3.94 2.91 4.54
CA LEU A 118 -3.16 1.86 5.22
C LEU A 118 -1.66 2.18 5.23
N GLU A 119 -1.17 2.90 4.23
CA GLU A 119 0.23 3.32 4.12
C GLU A 119 0.56 4.55 5.00
N VAL A 120 -0.46 5.17 5.62
CA VAL A 120 -0.31 6.31 6.53
C VAL A 120 -0.89 5.94 7.91
N PRO A 121 -0.20 5.08 8.69
CA PRO A 121 -0.70 4.60 9.98
C PRO A 121 -0.78 5.71 11.03
N VAL A 122 0.01 6.79 10.88
CA VAL A 122 0.01 7.95 11.80
C VAL A 122 -1.25 8.82 11.67
N ALA A 123 -1.95 8.76 10.54
CA ALA A 123 -3.11 9.61 10.29
C ALA A 123 -4.28 9.24 11.21
N THR A 124 -4.85 10.24 11.88
CA THR A 124 -6.04 10.03 12.71
C THR A 124 -7.27 9.71 11.85
N GLN A 125 -8.32 9.16 12.46
CA GLN A 125 -9.56 8.84 11.73
C GLN A 125 -10.23 10.10 11.17
N GLU A 126 -10.11 11.22 11.89
CA GLU A 126 -10.62 12.53 11.50
C GLU A 126 -9.88 13.07 10.27
N VAL A 127 -8.55 12.94 10.24
CA VAL A 127 -7.72 13.33 9.09
C VAL A 127 -8.07 12.49 7.87
N LYS A 128 -8.20 11.17 8.04
CA LYS A 128 -8.59 10.27 6.95
C LYS A 128 -10.00 10.57 6.44
N ALA A 129 -10.97 10.80 7.32
CA ALA A 129 -12.33 11.17 6.94
C ALA A 129 -12.38 12.52 6.19
N SER A 130 -11.60 13.51 6.65
CA SER A 130 -11.49 14.81 6.00
C SER A 130 -10.89 14.67 4.59
N ALA A 131 -9.74 14.01 4.46
CA ALA A 131 -9.09 13.76 3.18
C ALA A 131 -10.00 12.99 2.21
N PHE A 132 -10.69 11.95 2.70
CA PHE A 132 -11.65 11.18 1.90
C PHE A 132 -12.78 12.06 1.35
N SER A 133 -13.36 12.92 2.20
CA SER A 133 -14.46 13.81 1.79
C SER A 133 -14.02 14.86 0.77
N GLN A 134 -12.80 15.40 0.91
CA GLN A 134 -12.23 16.40 0.00
C GLN A 134 -11.77 15.80 -1.34
N GLY A 135 -11.50 14.51 -1.37
CA GLY A 135 -11.12 13.79 -2.58
C GLY A 135 -12.31 13.36 -3.44
N LEU A 136 -13.54 13.32 -2.91
CA LEU A 136 -14.72 12.91 -3.66
C LEU A 136 -15.11 13.91 -4.75
N LEU A 137 -15.71 13.40 -5.83
CA LEU A 137 -16.42 14.23 -6.79
C LEU A 137 -17.74 14.76 -6.23
N ASP A 138 -18.20 15.87 -6.82
CA ASP A 138 -19.51 16.46 -6.54
C ASP A 138 -20.65 15.52 -6.99
N GLY A 139 -21.04 14.61 -6.11
CA GLY A 139 -22.09 13.63 -6.33
C GLY A 139 -23.09 13.52 -5.19
N ASP A 140 -24.06 12.62 -5.33
CA ASP A 140 -25.07 12.36 -4.29
C ASP A 140 -24.44 11.93 -2.97
N PHE A 141 -23.34 11.19 -3.04
CA PHE A 141 -22.60 10.75 -1.87
C PHE A 141 -21.90 11.91 -1.16
N PHE A 142 -21.16 12.76 -1.89
CA PHE A 142 -20.53 13.96 -1.33
C PHE A 142 -21.57 14.87 -0.67
N LYS A 143 -22.70 15.13 -1.35
CA LYS A 143 -23.81 15.93 -0.79
C LYS A 143 -24.40 15.33 0.48
N SER A 144 -24.47 14.00 0.58
CA SER A 144 -24.90 13.32 1.80
C SER A 144 -23.91 13.51 2.95
N LEU A 145 -22.61 13.43 2.67
CA LEU A 145 -21.55 13.63 3.66
C LEU A 145 -21.50 15.10 4.14
N ALA A 146 -21.72 16.07 3.24
CA ALA A 146 -21.79 17.48 3.62
C ALA A 146 -22.95 17.77 4.59
N LYS A 147 -24.08 17.06 4.46
CA LYS A 147 -25.24 17.18 5.37
C LYS A 147 -25.03 16.47 6.72
N LYS A 148 -24.25 15.40 6.72
CA LYS A 148 -23.95 14.58 7.90
C LYS A 148 -22.46 14.27 7.89
N PRO A 149 -21.62 15.20 8.39
CA PRO A 149 -20.18 15.02 8.38
C PRO A 149 -19.84 13.77 9.18
N VAL A 150 -19.03 12.91 8.58
CA VAL A 150 -18.61 11.67 9.22
C VAL A 150 -17.24 11.89 9.83
N ILE A 151 -17.10 11.52 11.10
CA ILE A 151 -15.92 11.82 11.91
C ILE A 151 -14.94 10.64 11.91
N SER A 152 -15.37 9.44 11.51
CA SER A 152 -14.54 8.23 11.59
C SER A 152 -14.87 7.20 10.51
N LEU A 153 -13.84 6.73 9.78
CA LEU A 153 -13.92 5.69 8.76
C LEU A 153 -14.12 4.32 9.43
N THR A 154 -15.31 4.13 10.02
CA THR A 154 -15.72 2.87 10.62
C THR A 154 -16.31 1.94 9.55
N PRO A 155 -16.28 0.61 9.75
CA PRO A 155 -16.85 -0.37 8.82
C PRO A 155 -18.36 -0.24 8.56
N PHE A 156 -19.05 0.69 9.22
CA PHE A 156 -20.47 1.01 8.98
C PHE A 156 -20.66 2.20 8.02
N TRP A 157 -19.63 2.57 7.25
CA TRP A 157 -19.71 3.72 6.35
C TRP A 157 -20.80 3.53 5.26
N PRO A 158 -21.59 4.58 4.94
CA PRO A 158 -22.73 4.43 4.03
C PRO A 158 -22.35 4.26 2.54
N GLU A 159 -21.06 4.18 2.20
CA GLU A 159 -20.55 4.06 0.82
C GLU A 159 -21.21 2.94 0.03
N GLN A 160 -21.43 1.77 0.65
CA GLN A 160 -22.00 0.61 -0.05
C GLN A 160 -23.37 0.90 -0.65
N LYS A 161 -24.19 1.70 0.03
CA LYS A 161 -25.50 2.11 -0.49
C LYS A 161 -25.36 2.96 -1.76
N TYR A 162 -24.38 3.85 -1.78
CA TYR A 162 -24.13 4.75 -2.91
C TYR A 162 -23.44 4.04 -4.07
N ILE A 163 -22.50 3.12 -3.78
CA ILE A 163 -21.90 2.22 -4.77
C ILE A 163 -22.99 1.39 -5.47
N ASN A 164 -23.87 0.74 -4.72
CA ASN A 164 -24.97 -0.04 -5.30
C ASN A 164 -25.92 0.83 -6.13
N MET A 165 -26.18 2.07 -5.70
CA MET A 165 -27.02 3.02 -6.44
C MET A 165 -26.38 3.43 -7.77
N GLU A 166 -25.08 3.74 -7.76
CA GLU A 166 -24.32 4.10 -8.96
C GLU A 166 -24.25 2.93 -9.96
N GLU A 167 -23.93 1.71 -9.48
CA GLU A 167 -23.90 0.49 -10.30
C GLU A 167 -25.29 0.22 -10.94
N ALA A 168 -26.38 0.38 -10.18
CA ALA A 168 -27.74 0.22 -10.71
C ALA A 168 -28.11 1.28 -11.76
N GLN A 169 -27.64 2.53 -11.59
CA GLN A 169 -27.82 3.60 -12.59
C GLN A 169 -27.01 3.33 -13.86
N ALA A 170 -25.76 2.86 -13.73
CA ALA A 170 -24.91 2.49 -14.85
C ALA A 170 -25.54 1.34 -15.68
N ALA A 171 -26.05 0.29 -15.03
CA ALA A 171 -26.71 -0.83 -15.70
C ALA A 171 -27.96 -0.38 -16.48
N LYS A 172 -28.76 0.54 -15.94
CA LYS A 172 -29.92 1.14 -16.63
C LYS A 172 -29.50 1.98 -17.85
N LYS A 173 -28.41 2.74 -17.76
CA LYS A 173 -27.87 3.52 -18.90
C LYS A 173 -27.37 2.59 -20.01
N GLU A 174 -26.69 1.50 -19.66
CA GLU A 174 -26.20 0.53 -20.66
C GLU A 174 -27.35 -0.17 -21.38
N THR A 175 -28.37 -0.65 -20.66
CA THR A 175 -29.56 -1.28 -21.26
C THR A 175 -30.31 -0.31 -22.17
N ARG A 176 -30.49 0.95 -21.76
CA ARG A 176 -31.08 1.99 -22.61
C ARG A 176 -30.21 2.27 -23.85
N GLY A 177 -28.89 2.35 -23.70
CA GLY A 177 -27.95 2.54 -24.80
C GLY A 177 -27.96 1.39 -25.82
N ARG A 178 -28.03 0.14 -25.35
CA ARG A 178 -28.17 -1.06 -26.22
C ARG A 178 -29.50 -1.04 -26.98
N SER A 179 -30.59 -0.65 -26.32
CA SER A 179 -31.91 -0.51 -26.96
C SER A 179 -31.87 0.54 -28.08
N VAL A 180 -31.33 1.74 -27.81
CA VAL A 180 -31.21 2.82 -28.81
C VAL A 180 -30.31 2.40 -29.99
N ARG A 181 -29.18 1.72 -29.74
CA ARG A 181 -28.31 1.19 -30.79
C ARG A 181 -29.00 0.13 -31.64
N ARG A 182 -29.78 -0.78 -31.03
CA ARG A 182 -30.58 -1.77 -31.77
C ARG A 182 -31.65 -1.11 -32.64
N SER A 183 -32.37 -0.11 -32.11
CA SER A 183 -33.39 0.60 -32.87
C SER A 183 -32.81 1.38 -34.05
N ARG A 184 -31.66 2.05 -33.88
CA ARG A 184 -30.94 2.72 -34.98
C ARG A 184 -30.46 1.75 -36.06
N ARG A 185 -29.98 0.56 -35.66
CA ARG A 185 -29.51 -0.45 -36.63
C ARG A 185 -30.66 -1.03 -37.47
N ARG A 186 -31.86 -1.19 -36.88
CA ARG A 186 -33.07 -1.61 -37.60
C ARG A 186 -33.56 -0.55 -38.59
N THR A 187 -33.60 0.71 -38.19
CA THR A 187 -34.01 1.82 -39.08
C THR A 187 -33.03 2.04 -40.25
N LEU A 188 -31.72 1.83 -40.03
CA LEU A 188 -30.73 1.87 -41.11
C LEU A 188 -30.86 0.68 -42.09
N GLN A 189 -31.25 -0.51 -41.61
CA GLN A 189 -31.54 -1.65 -42.49
C GLN A 189 -32.84 -1.48 -43.29
N GLU A 190 -33.88 -0.90 -42.71
CA GLU A 190 -35.16 -0.64 -43.41
C GLU A 190 -35.05 0.46 -44.47
N THR A 191 -34.19 1.47 -44.26
CA THR A 191 -33.96 2.55 -45.24
C THR A 191 -33.07 2.13 -46.40
N SER A 192 -32.24 1.09 -46.24
CA SER A 192 -31.37 0.54 -47.29
C SER A 192 -32.10 -0.41 -48.27
N CYS A 193 -33.31 -0.87 -47.94
CA CYS A 193 -34.10 -1.80 -48.77
C CYS A 193 -35.25 -1.13 -49.54
N ARG A 194 -35.31 0.20 -49.61
CA ARG A 194 -36.30 0.89 -50.46
C ARG A 194 -35.80 0.94 -51.91
N PRO A 195 -36.59 0.44 -52.89
CA PRO A 195 -36.22 0.34 -54.30
C PRO A 195 -36.11 1.71 -54.99
#